data_AF-A0A2N5KR66-F1
#
_entry.id   AF-A0A2N5KR66-F1
#
_cell.length_a   1.000
_cell.length_b   1.000
_cell.length_c   1.000
_cell.angle_alpha   90.00
_cell.angle_beta   90.00
_cell.angle_gamma   90.00
#
_symmetry.space_group_name_H-M   'P 1'
#
loop_
_entity.id
_entity.type
_entity.pdbx_description
1 polymer ?
#
loop_
_entity_poly.entity_id
_entity_poly.type
_entity_poly.pdbx_seq_one_letter_code
_entity_poly.pdbx_strand_id
1 'polypeptide(L)'
;GELHEEHGDRILLGAGTVTTTDEVEKAVAAGATFLVSPGCDPELVPLMRRTGLVVLPGVLTPSEVMLAGRLGVSAVKLFPGSLGGPSYLKVLRGPFPGVSFLPT
;
A
#
# COMPACT_ATOMS: atom_id res chain seq x y z
N GLY A 1 -12.59 -16.41 5.13
CA GLY A 1 -13.86 -15.91 4.57
C GLY A 1 -14.19 -16.68 3.31
N GLU A 2 -15.44 -16.66 2.85
CA GLU A 2 -15.94 -17.49 1.73
C GLU A 2 -15.02 -17.48 0.49
N LEU A 3 -14.49 -16.31 0.11
CA LEU A 3 -13.54 -16.16 -1.01
C LEU A 3 -12.24 -16.96 -0.86
N HIS A 4 -11.69 -17.08 0.35
CA HIS A 4 -10.49 -17.87 0.60
C HIS A 4 -10.81 -19.38 0.59
N GLU A 5 -11.99 -19.77 1.07
CA GLU A 5 -12.43 -21.17 1.03
C GLU A 5 -12.68 -21.65 -0.41
N GLU A 6 -13.22 -20.76 -1.27
CA GLU A 6 -13.53 -21.08 -2.67
C GLU A 6 -12.27 -21.11 -3.57
N HIS A 7 -11.29 -20.25 -3.31
CA HIS A 7 -10.16 -20.06 -4.23
C HIS A 7 -8.78 -20.39 -3.63
N GLY A 8 -8.68 -20.62 -2.33
CA GLY A 8 -7.44 -20.95 -1.63
C GLY A 8 -6.30 -19.98 -1.94
N ASP A 9 -5.12 -20.51 -2.20
CA ASP A 9 -3.90 -19.75 -2.50
C ASP A 9 -3.85 -19.20 -3.94
N ARG A 10 -4.91 -19.38 -4.75
CA ARG A 10 -4.95 -18.90 -6.14
C ARG A 10 -5.24 -17.39 -6.23
N ILE A 11 -5.64 -16.77 -5.13
CA ILE A 11 -5.92 -15.34 -5.04
C ILE A 11 -5.14 -14.69 -3.90
N LEU A 12 -4.70 -13.45 -4.12
CA LEU A 12 -4.24 -12.59 -3.03
C LEU A 12 -5.45 -11.81 -2.51
N LEU A 13 -5.84 -12.04 -1.27
CA LEU A 13 -6.91 -11.28 -0.61
C LEU A 13 -6.29 -10.05 0.05
N GLY A 14 -6.77 -8.85 -0.26
CA GLY A 14 -6.27 -7.62 0.38
C GLY A 14 -7.39 -6.68 0.76
N ALA A 15 -7.11 -5.82 1.73
CA ALA A 15 -8.00 -4.74 2.13
C ALA A 15 -7.56 -3.43 1.46
N GLY A 16 -8.46 -2.85 0.68
CA GLY A 16 -8.28 -1.55 0.05
C GLY A 16 -8.79 -0.41 0.90
N THR A 17 -8.20 0.78 0.73
CA THR A 17 -8.66 2.04 1.35
C THR A 17 -8.71 2.00 2.88
N VAL A 18 -7.71 1.35 3.50
CA VAL A 18 -7.53 1.36 4.95
C VAL A 18 -7.08 2.75 5.38
N THR A 19 -7.79 3.34 6.32
CA THR A 19 -7.58 4.71 6.81
C THR A 19 -7.52 4.80 8.33
N THR A 20 -7.90 3.74 9.04
CA THR A 20 -7.93 3.71 10.51
C THR A 20 -7.32 2.43 11.08
N THR A 21 -6.93 2.47 12.36
CA THR A 21 -6.42 1.29 13.09
C THR A 21 -7.46 0.17 13.15
N ASP A 22 -8.72 0.49 13.42
CA ASP A 22 -9.81 -0.50 13.48
C ASP A 22 -9.98 -1.23 12.15
N GLU A 23 -9.80 -0.55 11.02
CA GLU A 23 -9.84 -1.18 9.69
C GLU A 23 -8.65 -2.11 9.46
N VAL A 24 -7.46 -1.78 9.99
CA VAL A 24 -6.30 -2.69 9.97
C VAL A 24 -6.63 -3.99 10.71
N GLU A 25 -7.16 -3.90 11.92
CA GLU A 25 -7.49 -5.06 12.75
C GLU A 25 -8.58 -5.92 12.09
N LYS A 26 -9.63 -5.29 11.57
CA LYS A 26 -10.71 -5.99 10.83
C LYS A 26 -10.17 -6.68 9.58
N ALA A 27 -9.28 -6.03 8.83
CA ALA A 27 -8.69 -6.62 7.63
C ALA A 27 -7.85 -7.86 7.95
N VAL A 28 -7.02 -7.80 8.99
CA VAL A 28 -6.23 -8.95 9.47
C VAL A 28 -7.16 -10.08 9.90
N ALA A 29 -8.18 -9.79 10.71
CA ALA A 29 -9.16 -10.78 11.16
C ALA A 29 -9.95 -11.42 10.01
N ALA A 30 -10.18 -10.67 8.92
CA ALA A 30 -10.83 -11.18 7.72
C ALA A 30 -9.92 -12.06 6.83
N GLY A 31 -8.63 -12.18 7.17
CA GLY A 31 -7.65 -12.97 6.42
C GLY A 31 -6.98 -12.20 5.28
N ALA A 32 -6.91 -10.87 5.35
CA ALA A 32 -6.15 -10.10 4.39
C ALA A 32 -4.66 -10.49 4.41
N THR A 33 -4.06 -10.53 3.22
CA THR A 33 -2.64 -10.83 2.99
C THR A 33 -1.83 -9.58 2.62
N PHE A 34 -2.52 -8.48 2.28
CA PHE A 34 -1.94 -7.17 2.07
C PHE A 34 -2.94 -6.05 2.42
N LEU A 35 -2.40 -4.87 2.74
CA LEU A 35 -3.14 -3.69 3.15
C LEU A 35 -2.77 -2.49 2.27
N VAL A 36 -3.78 -1.74 1.81
CA VAL A 36 -3.59 -0.57 0.95
C VAL A 36 -4.27 0.64 1.59
N SER A 37 -3.57 1.76 1.71
CA SER A 37 -4.15 3.05 2.13
C SER A 37 -4.12 4.05 0.96
N PRO A 38 -5.01 5.05 0.92
CA PRO A 38 -4.99 6.08 -0.12
C PRO A 38 -3.81 7.06 0.04
N GLY A 39 -3.20 7.14 1.23
CA GLY A 39 -2.07 8.02 1.51
C GLY A 39 -1.03 7.40 2.44
N CYS A 40 0.15 8.02 2.49
CA CYS A 40 1.26 7.60 3.34
C CYS A 40 1.22 8.33 4.69
N ASP A 41 0.28 7.93 5.54
CA ASP A 41 0.10 8.49 6.87
C ASP A 41 1.20 7.99 7.85
N PRO A 42 1.96 8.90 8.49
CA PRO A 42 3.04 8.54 9.41
C PRO A 42 2.59 7.84 10.69
N GLU A 43 1.32 7.97 11.07
CA GLU A 43 0.74 7.29 12.23
C GLU A 43 0.16 5.92 11.85
N LEU A 44 -0.51 5.81 10.70
CA LEU A 44 -1.17 4.57 10.26
C LEU A 44 -0.20 3.53 9.69
N VAL A 45 0.76 3.95 8.85
CA VAL A 45 1.67 3.03 8.15
C VAL A 45 2.47 2.15 9.11
N PRO A 46 3.03 2.67 10.23
CA PRO A 46 3.65 1.81 11.24
C PRO A 46 2.69 0.75 11.83
N LEU A 47 1.41 1.08 12.04
CA LEU A 47 0.42 0.12 12.53
C LEU A 47 0.18 -0.99 11.50
N MET A 48 -0.03 -0.61 10.23
CA MET A 48 -0.19 -1.56 9.11
C MET A 48 1.02 -2.49 9.02
N ARG A 49 2.25 -1.96 9.15
CA ARG A 49 3.48 -2.76 9.07
C ARG A 49 3.64 -3.75 10.23
N ARG A 50 3.17 -3.42 11.43
CA ARG A 50 3.24 -4.34 12.59
C ARG A 50 2.40 -5.60 12.42
N THR A 51 1.46 -5.63 11.48
CA THR A 51 0.70 -6.83 11.14
C THR A 51 1.56 -7.92 10.48
N GLY A 52 2.72 -7.55 9.93
CA GLY A 52 3.56 -8.45 9.12
C GLY A 52 3.06 -8.65 7.68
N LEU A 53 1.93 -8.04 7.31
CA LEU A 53 1.39 -8.09 5.95
C LEU A 53 2.15 -7.16 5.00
N VAL A 54 1.98 -7.39 3.70
CA VAL A 54 2.43 -6.42 2.68
C VAL A 54 1.63 -5.13 2.81
N VAL A 55 2.30 -3.98 2.82
CA VAL A 55 1.68 -2.65 2.98
C VAL A 55 2.00 -1.79 1.76
N LEU A 56 0.96 -1.20 1.17
CA LEU A 56 1.06 -0.35 -0.02
C LEU A 56 0.39 1.01 0.25
N PRO A 57 1.08 1.96 0.88
CA PRO A 57 0.53 3.28 1.09
C PRO A 57 0.51 4.08 -0.22
N GLY A 58 -0.51 4.90 -0.37
CA GLY A 58 -0.63 5.84 -1.47
C GLY A 58 0.40 6.96 -1.40
N VAL A 59 0.98 7.31 -2.54
CA VAL A 59 1.86 8.46 -2.73
C VAL A 59 1.52 9.13 -4.06
N LEU A 60 1.65 10.44 -4.14
CA LEU A 60 1.62 11.19 -5.39
C LEU A 60 2.89 12.01 -5.60
N THR A 61 3.67 12.30 -4.55
CA THR A 61 4.79 13.25 -4.61
C THR A 61 6.11 12.61 -4.16
N PRO A 62 7.27 13.17 -4.57
CA PRO A 62 8.57 12.71 -4.08
C PRO A 62 8.68 12.74 -2.55
N SER A 63 8.10 13.75 -1.88
CA SER A 63 8.12 13.89 -0.42
C SER A 63 7.40 12.72 0.27
N GLU A 64 6.29 12.25 -0.30
CA GLU A 64 5.56 11.09 0.21
C GLU A 64 6.32 9.79 -0.05
N VAL A 65 7.02 9.66 -1.18
CA VAL A 65 7.92 8.51 -1.43
C VAL A 65 9.04 8.47 -0.39
N MET A 66 9.65 9.62 -0.09
CA MET A 66 10.67 9.72 0.96
C MET A 66 10.11 9.38 2.34
N LEU A 67 8.87 9.81 2.64
CA LEU A 67 8.19 9.44 3.88
C LEU A 67 7.98 7.93 3.97
N ALA A 68 7.46 7.30 2.92
CA ALA A 68 7.28 5.85 2.87
C ALA A 68 8.60 5.11 3.14
N GLY A 69 9.69 5.55 2.52
CA GLY A 69 11.03 5.01 2.77
C GLY A 69 11.48 5.14 4.23
N ARG A 70 11.27 6.32 4.86
CA ARG A 70 11.57 6.52 6.30
C ARG A 70 10.74 5.62 7.21
N LEU A 71 9.51 5.29 6.81
CA LEU A 71 8.62 4.38 7.54
C LEU A 71 8.93 2.90 7.27
N GLY A 72 9.96 2.61 6.46
CA GLY A 72 10.41 1.25 6.14
C GLY A 72 9.57 0.56 5.08
N VAL A 73 8.91 1.32 4.20
CA VAL A 73 8.13 0.82 3.07
C VAL A 73 8.93 0.96 1.78
N SER A 74 9.09 -0.13 1.04
CA SER A 74 9.78 -0.17 -0.26
C SER A 74 8.83 -0.37 -1.45
N ALA A 75 7.53 -0.52 -1.21
CA ALA A 75 6.50 -0.61 -2.23
C ALA A 75 5.35 0.37 -1.94
N VAL A 76 5.03 1.23 -2.89
CA VAL A 76 4.02 2.29 -2.74
C VAL A 76 3.01 2.25 -3.87
N LYS A 77 1.78 2.67 -3.59
CA LYS A 77 0.73 2.83 -4.59
C LYS A 77 0.80 4.26 -5.15
N LEU A 78 0.88 4.43 -6.46
CA LEU A 78 0.78 5.77 -7.06
C LEU A 78 -0.70 6.15 -7.12
N PHE A 79 -1.14 7.08 -6.26
CA PHE A 79 -2.55 7.40 -6.09
C PHE A 79 -2.77 8.89 -5.82
N PRO A 80 -3.81 9.52 -6.41
CA PRO A 80 -4.71 8.96 -7.43
C PRO A 80 -4.00 8.81 -8.78
N GLY A 81 -4.13 7.65 -9.43
CA GLY A 81 -3.44 7.37 -10.69
C GLY A 81 -3.90 8.24 -11.86
N SER A 82 -5.09 8.84 -11.77
CA SER A 82 -5.61 9.81 -12.75
C SER A 82 -4.72 11.05 -12.91
N LEU A 83 -3.98 11.44 -11.85
CA LEU A 83 -3.06 12.58 -11.89
C LEU A 83 -1.63 12.18 -12.26
N GLY A 84 -1.25 10.93 -11.96
CA GLY A 84 0.14 10.47 -11.91
C GLY A 84 0.53 9.49 -13.01
N GLY A 85 -0.15 9.43 -14.15
CA GLY A 85 0.03 8.41 -15.20
C GLY A 85 1.48 8.07 -15.65
N PRO A 86 1.66 7.19 -16.65
CA PRO A 86 2.96 6.55 -16.93
C PRO A 86 4.18 7.46 -17.07
N SER A 87 4.01 8.70 -17.57
CA SER A 87 5.08 9.70 -17.66
C SER A 87 5.57 10.13 -16.29
N TYR A 88 4.66 10.43 -15.37
CA TYR A 88 4.99 10.88 -14.02
C TYR A 88 5.61 9.74 -13.18
N LEU A 89 5.12 8.51 -13.36
CA LEU A 89 5.74 7.33 -12.78
C LEU A 89 7.23 7.18 -13.19
N LYS A 90 7.58 7.49 -14.44
CA LYS A 90 9.00 7.51 -14.88
C LYS A 90 9.82 8.57 -14.15
N VAL A 91 9.23 9.76 -13.90
CA VAL A 91 9.87 10.84 -13.16
C VAL A 91 10.18 10.41 -11.72
N LEU A 92 9.24 9.75 -11.03
CA LEU A 92 9.46 9.26 -9.66
C LEU A 92 10.50 8.13 -9.59
N ARG A 93 10.55 7.23 -10.57
CA ARG A 93 11.52 6.12 -10.57
C ARG A 93 12.99 6.57 -10.64
N GLY A 94 13.27 7.74 -11.21
CA GLY A 94 14.63 8.30 -11.32
C GLY A 94 15.33 8.46 -9.96
N PRO A 95 14.80 9.28 -9.04
CA PRO A 95 15.38 9.46 -7.70
C PRO A 95 15.15 8.29 -6.74
N PHE A 96 14.20 7.38 -7.04
CA PHE A 96 13.82 6.28 -6.13
C PHE A 96 13.93 4.89 -6.80
N PRO A 97 15.12 4.47 -7.27
CA PRO A 97 15.30 3.23 -8.03
C PRO A 97 15.02 1.95 -7.21
N GLY A 98 15.07 2.02 -5.88
CA GLY A 98 14.76 0.90 -4.98
C GLY A 98 13.30 0.81 -4.54
N VAL A 99 12.44 1.73 -5.00
CA VAL A 99 11.01 1.75 -4.64
C VAL A 99 10.18 1.10 -5.75
N SER A 100 9.38 0.11 -5.38
CA SER A 100 8.36 -0.47 -6.25
C SER A 100 7.12 0.42 -6.26
N PHE A 101 6.65 0.78 -7.45
CA PHE A 101 5.46 1.61 -7.62
C PHE A 101 4.35 0.79 -8.28
N LEU A 102 3.19 0.72 -7.62
CA LEU A 102 1.97 0.12 -8.12
C LEU A 102 1.03 1.22 -8.64
N PRO A 103 0.93 1.45 -9.97
CA PRO A 103 -0.02 2.42 -10.52
C PRO A 103 -1.45 1.88 -10.44
N THR A 104 -2.42 2.71 -10.05
CA THR A 104 -3.86 2.35 -10.01
C THR A 104 -4.77 3.51 -10.36
#